data_AF-A0A443QQP1-F1
#
_entry.id   AF-A0A443QQP1-F1
#
_cell.length_a   1.000
_cell.length_b   1.000
_cell.length_c   1.000
_cell.angle_alpha   90.00
_cell.angle_beta   90.00
_cell.angle_gamma   90.00
#
_symmetry.space_group_name_H-M   'P 1'
#
loop_
_entity.id
_entity.type
_entity.pdbx_description
1 polymer ?
#
loop_
_entity_poly.entity_id
_entity_poly.type
_entity_poly.pdbx_seq_one_letter_code
_entity_poly.pdbx_strand_id
1 'polypeptide(L)'
;SVNSFESKSSNEGVIRVYAAYECGAPKGTSVKIQVSRETTAKEVVELVIKQFNAIVKLKNLRAPIYDRDQWDNFILVVAYDGEETLIPDDFNLMKLDEPWKKGRFYVKQKSSESY
;
A
#
# COMPACT_ATOMS: atom_id res chain seq x y z
N SER A 1 25.20 -26.49 -19.60
CA SER A 1 24.97 -26.06 -18.22
C SER A 1 24.03 -24.87 -18.23
N VAL A 2 22.80 -25.07 -17.77
CA VAL A 2 21.79 -24.00 -17.66
C VAL A 2 22.11 -23.18 -16.41
N ASN A 3 22.52 -21.92 -16.57
CA ASN A 3 22.62 -20.98 -15.46
C ASN A 3 21.22 -20.42 -15.18
N SER A 4 20.46 -21.10 -14.33
CA SER A 4 19.28 -20.54 -13.69
C SER A 4 19.74 -19.56 -12.62
N PHE A 5 19.64 -18.26 -12.91
CA PHE A 5 19.70 -17.22 -11.88
C PHE A 5 18.45 -17.34 -11.00
N GLU A 6 18.45 -18.29 -10.07
CA GLU A 6 17.56 -18.24 -8.92
C GLU A 6 17.93 -17.01 -8.10
N SER A 7 17.21 -15.91 -8.32
CA SER A 7 17.21 -14.77 -7.42
C SER A 7 16.82 -15.29 -6.04
N LYS A 8 17.77 -15.30 -5.10
CA LYS A 8 17.52 -15.58 -3.68
C LYS A 8 16.27 -14.79 -3.25
N SER A 9 15.18 -15.49 -2.96
CA SER A 9 13.96 -14.84 -2.48
C SER A 9 14.23 -14.36 -1.05
N SER A 10 14.57 -13.09 -0.89
CA SER A 10 14.65 -12.46 0.42
C SER A 10 13.31 -12.64 1.13
N ASN A 11 13.33 -13.02 2.41
CA ASN A 11 12.10 -13.17 3.20
C ASN A 11 11.45 -11.83 3.54
N GLU A 12 12.16 -10.73 3.27
CA GLU A 12 11.76 -9.37 3.57
C GLU A 12 12.01 -8.46 2.36
N GLY A 13 11.28 -7.35 2.34
CA GLY A 13 11.41 -6.28 1.35
C GLY A 13 10.96 -4.94 1.91
N VAL A 14 11.23 -3.87 1.17
CA VAL A 14 10.71 -2.53 1.48
C VAL A 14 9.95 -2.03 0.28
N ILE A 15 8.67 -1.70 0.47
CA ILE A 15 7.85 -1.06 -0.55
C ILE A 15 7.60 0.40 -0.20
N ARG A 16 7.36 1.21 -1.23
CA ARG A 16 6.92 2.60 -1.08
C ARG A 16 5.44 2.67 -1.42
N VAL A 17 4.64 3.18 -0.49
CA VAL A 17 3.18 3.28 -0.62
C VAL A 17 2.77 4.74 -0.53
N TYR A 18 2.03 5.21 -1.52
CA TYR A 18 1.51 6.57 -1.60
C TYR A 18 0.09 6.64 -1.06
N ALA A 19 -0.24 7.68 -0.31
CA ALA A 19 -1.62 7.94 0.08
C ALA A 19 -2.35 8.67 -1.05
N ALA A 20 -3.33 8.02 -1.67
CA ALA A 20 -4.20 8.57 -2.69
C ALA A 20 -5.64 8.71 -2.16
N TYR A 21 -5.74 9.32 -0.97
CA TYR A 21 -6.99 9.68 -0.28
C TYR A 21 -6.74 10.96 0.55
N GLU A 22 -7.80 11.52 1.12
CA GLU A 22 -7.70 12.72 1.93
C GLU A 22 -7.01 12.41 3.28
N CYS A 23 -5.71 12.71 3.39
CA CYS A 23 -4.90 12.37 4.57
C CYS A 23 -4.14 13.58 5.15
N GLY A 24 -4.43 14.79 4.68
CA GLY A 24 -3.77 16.02 5.09
C GLY A 24 -2.33 16.19 4.61
N ALA A 25 -1.77 15.20 3.90
CA ALA A 25 -0.44 15.27 3.32
C ALA A 25 -0.46 15.85 1.90
N PRO A 26 0.61 16.54 1.46
CA PRO A 26 0.76 16.96 0.07
C PRO A 26 0.64 15.78 -0.92
N LYS A 27 0.11 16.04 -2.11
CA LYS A 27 0.07 15.03 -3.19
C LYS A 27 1.47 14.46 -3.46
N GLY A 28 1.55 13.15 -3.62
CA GLY A 28 2.83 12.45 -3.83
C GLY A 28 3.57 12.09 -2.54
N THR A 29 3.01 12.38 -1.35
CA THR A 29 3.58 11.88 -0.09
C THR A 29 3.48 10.35 -0.03
N SER A 30 4.56 9.70 0.40
CA SER A 30 4.65 8.25 0.53
C SER A 30 5.26 7.81 1.84
N VAL A 31 4.90 6.62 2.29
CA VAL A 31 5.53 5.90 3.40
C VAL A 31 6.34 4.72 2.88
N LYS A 32 7.44 4.40 3.57
CA LYS A 32 8.19 3.16 3.33
C LYS A 32 7.70 2.11 4.32
N ILE A 33 7.28 0.96 3.81
CA ILE A 33 6.76 -0.15 4.61
C ILE A 33 7.69 -1.34 4.42
N GLN A 34 8.18 -1.89 5.54
CA GLN A 34 8.84 -3.19 5.55
C GLN A 34 7.76 -4.28 5.42
N VAL A 35 7.99 -5.24 4.54
CA VAL A 35 7.08 -6.35 4.27
C VAL A 35 7.84 -7.67 4.35
N SER A 36 7.17 -8.72 4.79
CA SER A 36 7.64 -10.10 4.75
C SER A 36 6.70 -10.98 3.89
N ARG A 37 6.98 -12.30 3.83
CA ARG A 37 6.12 -13.26 3.13
C ARG A 37 4.73 -13.42 3.74
N GLU A 38 4.57 -12.97 4.97
CA GLU A 38 3.35 -13.03 5.77
C GLU A 38 2.59 -11.70 5.73
N THR A 39 3.24 -10.60 5.33
CA THR A 39 2.59 -9.28 5.29
C THR A 39 1.55 -9.22 4.18
N THR A 40 0.31 -9.05 4.60
CA THR A 40 -0.88 -8.92 3.76
C THR A 40 -1.07 -7.49 3.26
N ALA A 41 -1.85 -7.33 2.18
CA ALA A 41 -2.23 -6.02 1.69
C ALA A 41 -3.03 -5.22 2.72
N LYS A 42 -3.91 -5.89 3.48
CA LYS A 42 -4.67 -5.28 4.57
C LYS A 42 -3.75 -4.65 5.61
N GLU A 43 -2.78 -5.40 6.12
CA GLU A 43 -1.82 -4.87 7.10
C GLU A 43 -1.07 -3.64 6.57
N VAL A 44 -0.71 -3.64 5.28
CA VAL A 44 -0.09 -2.45 4.66
C VAL A 44 -1.03 -1.25 4.64
N VAL A 45 -2.30 -1.44 4.25
CA VAL A 45 -3.33 -0.39 4.27
C VAL A 45 -3.50 0.16 5.69
N GLU A 46 -3.67 -0.71 6.68
CA GLU A 46 -3.84 -0.35 8.08
C GLU A 46 -2.64 0.45 8.61
N LEU A 47 -1.41 0.03 8.28
CA LEU A 47 -0.19 0.74 8.67
C LEU A 47 -0.11 2.15 8.05
N VAL A 48 -0.46 2.29 6.78
CA VAL A 48 -0.48 3.58 6.08
C VAL A 48 -1.49 4.52 6.75
N ILE A 49 -2.72 4.07 6.95
CA ILE A 49 -3.78 4.87 7.58
C ILE A 49 -3.38 5.28 9.00
N LYS A 50 -2.86 4.33 9.80
CA LYS A 50 -2.39 4.58 11.16
C LYS A 50 -1.31 5.67 11.20
N GLN A 51 -0.34 5.62 10.28
CA GLN A 51 0.74 6.60 10.22
C GLN A 51 0.23 8.00 9.84
N PHE A 52 -0.62 8.11 8.81
CA PHE A 52 -1.18 9.41 8.43
C PHE A 52 -2.12 9.98 9.49
N ASN A 53 -2.97 9.16 10.11
CA ASN A 53 -3.79 9.58 11.25
C ASN A 53 -2.93 10.14 12.40
N ALA A 54 -1.79 9.52 12.69
CA ALA A 54 -0.86 10.02 13.70
C ALA A 54 -0.27 11.38 13.30
N ILE A 55 0.11 11.56 12.03
CA ILE A 55 0.61 12.84 11.51
C ILE A 55 -0.46 13.94 11.62
N VAL A 56 -1.70 13.65 11.23
CA VAL A 56 -2.83 14.58 11.32
C VAL A 56 -3.03 15.03 12.77
N LYS A 57 -3.05 14.09 13.73
CA LYS A 57 -3.18 14.38 15.16
C LYS A 57 -2.00 15.21 15.68
N LEU A 58 -0.77 14.78 15.42
CA LEU A 58 0.45 15.42 15.95
C LEU A 58 0.67 16.84 15.41
N LYS A 59 0.29 17.08 14.15
CA LYS A 59 0.46 18.39 13.50
C LYS A 59 -0.82 19.24 13.51
N ASN A 60 -1.89 18.77 14.14
CA ASN A 60 -3.20 19.41 14.15
C ASN A 60 -3.66 19.83 12.74
N LEU A 61 -3.53 18.92 11.77
CA LEU A 61 -3.91 19.18 10.38
C LEU A 61 -5.43 19.16 10.24
N ARG A 62 -5.96 20.01 9.35
CA ARG A 62 -7.38 19.99 8.97
C ARG A 62 -7.62 18.90 7.93
N ALA A 63 -7.56 17.65 8.37
CA ALA A 63 -7.82 16.47 7.55
C ALA A 63 -8.60 15.43 8.36
N PRO A 64 -9.37 14.54 7.71
CA PRO A 64 -10.07 13.48 8.41
C PRO A 64 -9.09 12.53 9.11
N ILE A 65 -9.53 12.02 10.25
CA ILE A 65 -8.91 10.89 10.95
C ILE A 65 -9.86 9.73 10.74
N TYR A 66 -9.37 8.63 10.18
CA TYR A 66 -10.20 7.45 9.91
C TYR A 66 -10.10 6.46 11.07
N ASP A 67 -11.22 6.20 11.73
CA ASP A 67 -11.30 5.20 12.80
C ASP A 67 -11.22 3.77 12.24
N ARG A 68 -10.88 2.79 13.09
CA ARG A 68 -10.58 1.41 12.64
C ARG A 68 -11.73 0.74 11.90
N ASP A 69 -12.96 1.04 12.28
CA ASP A 69 -14.20 0.59 11.62
C ASP A 69 -14.34 1.13 10.19
N GLN A 70 -13.61 2.19 9.84
CA GLN A 70 -13.58 2.76 8.50
C GLN A 70 -12.43 2.23 7.64
N TRP A 71 -11.48 1.45 8.20
CA TRP A 71 -10.28 1.03 7.47
C TRP A 71 -10.59 0.05 6.33
N ASP A 72 -11.65 -0.74 6.46
CA ASP A 72 -12.13 -1.63 5.39
C ASP A 72 -12.71 -0.85 4.19
N ASN A 73 -12.89 0.48 4.29
CA ASN A 73 -13.22 1.35 3.16
C ASN A 73 -12.01 1.74 2.31
N PHE A 74 -10.84 1.14 2.55
CA PHE A 74 -9.62 1.41 1.81
C PHE A 74 -9.10 0.14 1.15
N ILE A 75 -8.34 0.32 0.08
CA ILE A 75 -7.73 -0.78 -0.67
C ILE A 75 -6.29 -0.45 -1.06
N LEU A 76 -5.47 -1.47 -1.20
CA LEU A 76 -4.17 -1.36 -1.82
C LEU A 76 -4.29 -1.53 -3.33
N VAL A 77 -3.68 -0.62 -4.09
CA VAL A 77 -3.65 -0.63 -5.55
C VAL A 77 -2.20 -0.60 -6.00
N VAL A 78 -1.86 -1.35 -7.03
CA VAL A 78 -0.58 -1.22 -7.74
C VAL A 78 -0.83 -0.62 -9.13
N ALA A 79 -0.11 0.45 -9.46
CA ALA A 79 -0.11 1.03 -10.79
C ALA A 79 1.15 0.65 -11.54
N TYR A 80 1.00 0.15 -12.76
CA TYR A 80 2.10 -0.17 -13.67
C TYR A 80 1.66 0.12 -15.11
N ASP A 81 2.51 0.82 -15.87
CA ASP A 81 2.27 1.16 -17.28
C ASP A 81 0.92 1.87 -17.57
N GLY A 82 0.51 2.76 -16.67
CA GLY A 82 -0.75 3.51 -16.79
C GLY A 82 -1.99 2.77 -16.31
N GLU A 83 -1.90 1.46 -16.09
CA GLU A 83 -2.97 0.62 -15.57
C GLU A 83 -2.88 0.45 -14.05
N GLU A 84 -4.05 0.27 -13.41
CA GLU A 84 -4.16 0.03 -11.99
C GLU A 84 -4.79 -1.34 -11.70
N THR A 85 -4.25 -2.04 -10.72
CA THR A 85 -4.78 -3.33 -10.26
C THR A 85 -5.00 -3.30 -8.76
N LEU A 86 -6.19 -3.71 -8.33
CA LEU A 86 -6.53 -3.89 -6.93
C LEU A 86 -5.78 -5.09 -6.36
N ILE A 87 -5.23 -4.95 -5.17
CA ILE A 87 -4.60 -6.06 -4.44
C ILE A 87 -5.58 -6.51 -3.35
N PRO A 88 -6.03 -7.78 -3.37
CA PRO A 88 -6.92 -8.31 -2.34
C PRO A 88 -6.31 -8.20 -0.94
N ASP A 89 -7.17 -7.94 0.05
CA ASP A 89 -6.78 -7.70 1.44
C ASP A 89 -5.91 -8.82 2.04
N ASP A 90 -6.18 -10.08 1.68
CA ASP A 90 -5.48 -11.29 2.15
C ASP A 90 -4.24 -11.65 1.32
N PHE A 91 -3.93 -10.90 0.27
CA PHE A 91 -2.79 -11.18 -0.59
C PHE A 91 -1.47 -10.81 0.09
N ASN A 92 -0.49 -11.73 0.09
CA ASN A 92 0.84 -11.48 0.66
C ASN A 92 1.76 -10.77 -0.34
N LEU A 93 2.27 -9.59 0.00
CA LEU A 93 2.92 -8.71 -0.99
C LEU A 93 4.21 -9.26 -1.59
N MET A 94 4.94 -10.11 -0.86
CA MET A 94 6.14 -10.75 -1.40
C MET A 94 5.85 -11.80 -2.49
N LYS A 95 4.57 -12.19 -2.67
CA LYS A 95 4.12 -13.08 -3.76
C LYS A 95 3.82 -12.33 -5.07
N LEU A 96 3.91 -11.00 -5.09
CA LEU A 96 3.79 -10.25 -6.34
C LEU A 96 4.90 -10.65 -7.31
N ASP A 97 4.57 -10.80 -8.59
CA ASP A 97 5.55 -11.03 -9.65
C ASP A 97 5.72 -9.79 -10.54
N GLU A 98 6.58 -9.90 -11.54
CA GLU A 98 6.67 -8.89 -12.60
C GLU A 98 5.36 -8.87 -13.39
N PRO A 99 4.82 -7.69 -13.75
CA PRO A 99 5.44 -6.37 -13.60
C PRO A 99 5.14 -5.65 -12.27
N TRP A 100 4.24 -6.17 -11.43
CA TRP A 100 3.74 -5.49 -10.24
C TRP A 100 4.82 -5.20 -9.18
N LYS A 101 5.89 -6.01 -9.12
CA LYS A 101 7.10 -5.71 -8.33
C LYS A 101 7.75 -4.36 -8.67
N LYS A 102 7.60 -3.88 -9.91
CA LYS A 102 8.09 -2.57 -10.39
C LYS A 102 7.04 -1.47 -10.33
N GLY A 103 5.81 -1.80 -9.94
CA GLY A 103 4.69 -0.86 -9.87
C GLY A 103 4.81 0.13 -8.72
N ARG A 104 3.95 1.15 -8.74
CA ARG A 104 3.77 2.09 -7.64
C ARG A 104 2.56 1.68 -6.82
N PHE A 105 2.74 1.55 -5.51
CA PHE A 105 1.65 1.18 -4.60
C PHE A 105 0.92 2.40 -4.07
N TYR A 106 -0.40 2.33 -4.02
CA TYR A 106 -1.27 3.38 -3.48
C TYR A 106 -2.26 2.77 -2.50
N VAL A 107 -2.54 3.49 -1.42
CA VAL A 107 -3.78 3.28 -0.66
C VAL A 107 -4.83 4.23 -1.20
N LYS A 108 -5.99 3.70 -1.56
CA LYS A 108 -7.14 4.48 -2.05
C LYS A 108 -8.37 4.18 -1.21
N GLN A 109 -9.24 5.16 -1.08
CA GLN A 109 -10.58 4.92 -0.53
C GLN A 109 -11.43 4.24 -1.61
N LYS A 110 -12.20 3.23 -1.22
CA LYS A 110 -13.13 2.51 -2.10
C LYS A 110 -14.23 3.48 -2.53
N SER A 111 -14.27 3.85 -3.81
CA SER A 111 -15.34 4.67 -4.39
C SER A 111 -16.52 3.79 -4.78
N SER A 112 -17.75 4.30 -4.66
CA SER A 112 -18.97 3.58 -5.07
C SER A 112 -19.05 3.25 -6.56
N GLU A 113 -18.20 3.84 -7.41
CA GLU A 113 -18.20 3.65 -8.87
C GLU A 113 -17.14 2.66 -9.39
N SER A 114 -16.37 2.01 -8.51
CA SER A 114 -15.27 1.12 -8.93
C SER A 114 -15.27 -0.26 -8.27
N TYR A 115 -16.40 -0.68 -7.68
CA TYR A 115 -16.63 -2.00 -7.10
C TYR A 115 -17.98 -2.57 -7.50
#